data_AF-A0A1S8XKI9-F1
#
_entry.id   AF-A0A1S8XKI9-F1
#
_cell.length_a   1.000
_cell.length_b   1.000
_cell.length_c   1.000
_cell.angle_alpha   90.00
_cell.angle_beta   90.00
_cell.angle_gamma   90.00
#
_symmetry.space_group_name_H-M   'P 1'
#
loop_
_entity.id
_entity.type
_entity.pdbx_description
1 polymer ?
#
loop_
_entity_poly.entity_id
_entity_poly.type
_entity_poly.pdbx_seq_one_letter_code
_entity_poly.pdbx_strand_id
1 'polypeptide(L)'
;RPATPAGRTELLTSAKERAEHIMIVDLERNDLARVAATGTVTVDELFAVRRWCDLWQAESTVSAAPADGLGLADLLHAICPGGSVTGAPKLAACDVIATCEPVGRGAAMGALGWIAPGHLDLGLTIRTAAADAHHLHTWAGGGITWDSDPDAEVAEAAAKAHPVRAALTNR
;
A
#
# COMPACT_ATOMS: atom_id res chain seq x y z
N ARG A 1 -10.90 -7.65 5.28
CA ARG A 1 -12.22 -8.09 5.83
C ARG A 1 -12.07 -8.48 7.31
N PRO A 2 -13.11 -8.43 8.18
CA PRO A 2 -12.99 -8.89 9.57
C PRO A 2 -12.48 -10.33 9.67
N ALA A 3 -11.69 -10.65 10.71
CA ALA A 3 -11.09 -11.97 10.92
C ALA A 3 -12.08 -13.06 11.38
N THR A 4 -13.24 -13.16 10.72
CA THR A 4 -14.27 -14.17 10.95
C THR A 4 -14.28 -15.21 9.83
N PRO A 5 -14.91 -16.38 9.99
CA PRO A 5 -15.07 -17.34 8.90
C PRO A 5 -15.79 -16.74 7.69
N ALA A 6 -16.83 -15.94 7.92
CA ALA A 6 -17.57 -15.25 6.86
C ALA A 6 -16.69 -14.24 6.12
N GLY A 7 -15.95 -13.40 6.86
CA GLY A 7 -15.05 -12.41 6.25
C GLY A 7 -13.90 -13.05 5.46
N ARG A 8 -13.43 -14.25 5.86
CA ARG A 8 -12.44 -15.03 5.10
C ARG A 8 -13.02 -15.48 3.77
N THR A 9 -14.22 -16.08 3.80
CA THR A 9 -14.91 -16.55 2.59
C THR A 9 -15.18 -15.40 1.65
N GLU A 10 -15.69 -14.27 2.17
CA GLU A 10 -15.96 -13.05 1.40
C GLU A 10 -14.71 -12.55 0.67
N LEU A 11 -13.55 -12.49 1.35
CA LEU A 11 -12.30 -12.08 0.71
C LEU A 11 -11.86 -13.05 -0.38
N LEU A 12 -11.99 -14.36 -0.14
CA LEU A 12 -11.59 -15.39 -1.10
C LEU A 12 -12.45 -15.39 -2.36
N THR A 13 -13.75 -15.11 -2.23
CA THR A 13 -14.71 -15.13 -3.34
C THR A 13 -14.89 -13.78 -4.01
N SER A 14 -14.34 -12.70 -3.45
CA SER A 14 -14.46 -11.36 -4.04
C SER A 14 -13.64 -11.21 -5.32
N ALA A 15 -14.33 -11.11 -6.45
CA ALA A 15 -13.71 -10.83 -7.74
C ALA A 15 -13.12 -9.41 -7.79
N LYS A 16 -13.78 -8.43 -7.14
CA LYS A 16 -13.31 -7.04 -7.03
C LYS A 16 -11.95 -6.98 -6.34
N GLU A 17 -11.85 -7.53 -5.13
CA GLU A 17 -10.61 -7.51 -4.32
C GLU A 17 -9.47 -8.22 -5.05
N ARG A 18 -9.78 -9.32 -5.75
CA ARG A 18 -8.80 -10.05 -6.55
C ARG A 18 -8.29 -9.24 -7.73
N ALA A 19 -9.18 -8.55 -8.45
CA ALA A 19 -8.81 -7.71 -9.58
C ALA A 19 -7.93 -6.53 -9.13
N GLU A 20 -8.32 -5.84 -8.06
CA GLU A 20 -7.56 -4.74 -7.46
C GLU A 20 -6.18 -5.21 -7.00
N HIS A 21 -6.12 -6.36 -6.32
CA HIS A 21 -4.85 -6.93 -5.84
C HIS A 21 -3.91 -7.30 -6.99
N ILE A 22 -4.42 -7.97 -8.02
CA ILE A 22 -3.61 -8.37 -9.19
C ILE A 22 -3.08 -7.13 -9.93
N MET A 23 -3.89 -6.08 -10.06
CA MET A 23 -3.45 -4.81 -10.65
C MET A 23 -2.25 -4.23 -9.88
N ILE A 24 -2.28 -4.26 -8.55
CA ILE A 24 -1.15 -3.79 -7.74
C ILE A 24 0.06 -4.74 -7.88
N VAL A 25 -0.14 -6.06 -7.89
CA VAL A 25 0.96 -7.01 -8.13
C VAL A 25 1.66 -6.73 -9.47
N ASP A 26 0.90 -6.47 -10.53
CA ASP A 26 1.48 -6.13 -11.83
C ASP A 26 2.21 -4.78 -11.83
N LEU A 27 1.71 -3.79 -11.08
CA LEU A 27 2.40 -2.53 -10.88
C LEU A 27 3.75 -2.74 -10.17
N GLU A 28 3.77 -3.51 -9.07
CA GLU A 28 5.00 -3.79 -8.31
C GLU A 28 5.99 -4.62 -9.14
N ARG A 29 5.51 -5.54 -9.99
CA ARG A 29 6.36 -6.25 -10.97
C ARG A 29 7.01 -5.27 -11.94
N ASN A 30 6.25 -4.29 -12.44
CA ASN A 30 6.77 -3.26 -13.33
C ASN A 30 7.80 -2.37 -12.63
N ASP A 31 7.56 -2.00 -11.38
CA ASP A 31 8.50 -1.19 -10.60
C ASP A 31 9.81 -1.94 -10.33
N LEU A 32 9.73 -3.20 -9.89
CA LEU A 32 10.91 -4.05 -9.69
C LEU A 32 11.67 -4.31 -10.99
N ALA A 33 10.98 -4.48 -12.12
CA ALA A 33 11.62 -4.70 -13.42
C ALA A 33 12.58 -3.57 -13.83
N ARG A 34 12.40 -2.34 -13.32
CA ARG A 34 13.28 -1.20 -13.60
C ARG A 34 14.66 -1.33 -12.96
N VAL A 35 14.79 -2.14 -11.91
CA VAL A 35 16.01 -2.34 -11.11
C VAL A 35 16.40 -3.82 -10.97
N ALA A 36 15.71 -4.70 -11.69
CA ALA A 36 15.98 -6.13 -11.67
C ALA A 36 16.99 -6.53 -12.75
N ALA A 37 17.80 -7.55 -12.46
CA ALA A 37 18.48 -8.31 -13.49
C ALA A 37 17.43 -8.96 -14.42
N THR A 38 17.68 -8.90 -15.73
CA THR A 38 16.74 -9.37 -16.76
C THR A 38 16.28 -10.80 -16.48
N GLY A 39 14.95 -11.01 -16.48
CA GLY A 39 14.35 -12.34 -16.32
C GLY A 39 14.25 -12.84 -14.87
N THR A 40 14.58 -12.01 -13.87
CA THR A 40 14.56 -12.44 -12.46
C THR A 40 13.32 -12.02 -11.67
N VAL A 41 12.44 -11.19 -12.25
CA VAL A 41 11.20 -10.77 -11.58
C VAL A 41 10.22 -11.94 -11.50
N THR A 42 9.89 -12.36 -10.28
CA THR A 42 8.97 -13.46 -9.99
C THR A 42 7.85 -13.01 -9.05
N VAL A 43 6.70 -13.68 -9.15
CA VAL A 43 5.63 -13.62 -8.13
C VAL A 43 5.72 -14.92 -7.35
N ASP A 44 6.34 -14.85 -6.17
CA ASP A 44 6.66 -16.03 -5.37
C ASP A 44 5.40 -16.59 -4.69
N GLU A 45 4.49 -15.71 -4.28
CA GLU A 45 3.20 -16.07 -3.73
C GLU A 45 2.15 -15.06 -4.21
N LEU A 46 1.04 -15.56 -4.77
CA LEU A 46 -0.04 -14.73 -5.31
C LEU A 46 -1.32 -14.90 -4.49
N PHE A 47 -1.89 -13.77 -4.06
CA PHE A 47 -3.18 -13.66 -3.37
C PHE A 47 -3.32 -14.60 -2.15
N ALA A 48 -2.27 -14.71 -1.34
CA ALA A 48 -2.31 -15.48 -0.11
C ALA A 48 -3.13 -14.75 0.95
N VAL A 49 -4.16 -15.40 1.48
CA VAL A 49 -4.98 -14.80 2.55
C VAL A 49 -4.34 -15.09 3.91
N ARG A 50 -3.89 -14.05 4.60
CA ARG A 50 -3.35 -14.13 5.97
C ARG A 50 -4.20 -13.32 6.95
N ARG A 51 -4.05 -13.67 8.23
CA ARG A 51 -4.66 -12.94 9.34
C ARG A 51 -3.66 -11.92 9.88
N TRP A 52 -4.06 -10.66 9.89
CA TRP A 52 -3.35 -9.57 10.54
C TRP A 52 -4.26 -8.97 11.61
N CYS A 53 -3.91 -9.19 12.87
CA CYS A 53 -4.73 -8.79 14.03
C CYS A 53 -6.18 -9.30 13.86
N ASP A 54 -7.13 -8.39 13.69
CA ASP A 54 -8.56 -8.66 13.56
C ASP A 54 -9.06 -8.59 12.11
N LEU A 55 -8.15 -8.65 11.13
CA LEU A 55 -8.47 -8.61 9.70
C LEU A 55 -7.88 -9.81 8.94
N TRP A 56 -8.65 -10.32 7.98
CA TRP A 56 -8.11 -11.07 6.83
C TRP A 56 -7.65 -10.08 5.76
N GLN A 57 -6.43 -10.27 5.26
CA GLN A 57 -5.84 -9.51 4.15
C GLN A 57 -5.30 -10.48 3.09
N ALA A 58 -5.33 -10.05 1.83
CA ALA A 58 -4.65 -10.73 0.74
C ALA A 58 -3.24 -10.13 0.60
N GLU A 59 -2.26 -11.01 0.46
CA GLU A 59 -0.85 -10.65 0.32
C GLU A 59 -0.27 -11.33 -0.92
N SER A 60 0.77 -10.71 -1.46
CA SER A 60 1.60 -11.32 -2.48
C SER A 60 3.04 -10.89 -2.31
N THR A 61 3.93 -11.76 -2.73
CA THR A 61 5.36 -11.53 -2.70
C THR A 61 5.85 -11.45 -4.13
N VAL A 62 6.45 -10.31 -4.47
CA VAL A 62 7.14 -10.11 -5.75
C VAL A 62 8.61 -9.90 -5.45
N SER A 63 9.47 -10.66 -6.11
CA SER A 63 10.91 -10.68 -5.86
C SER A 63 11.69 -10.51 -7.16
N ALA A 64 12.91 -10.02 -7.05
CA ALA A 64 13.87 -9.95 -8.15
C ALA A 64 15.30 -9.93 -7.63
N ALA A 65 16.25 -10.38 -8.45
CA ALA A 65 17.66 -10.09 -8.19
C ALA A 65 17.97 -8.67 -8.68
N PRO A 66 18.63 -7.81 -7.89
CA PRO A 66 18.98 -6.48 -8.34
C PRO A 66 19.96 -6.54 -9.52
N ALA A 67 19.85 -5.60 -10.45
CA ALA A 67 20.85 -5.42 -11.49
C ALA A 67 22.19 -4.93 -10.91
N ASP A 68 23.29 -5.17 -11.64
CA ASP A 68 24.61 -4.71 -11.22
C ASP A 68 24.72 -3.19 -11.23
N GLY A 69 25.52 -2.64 -10.30
CA GLY A 69 25.87 -1.22 -10.26
C GLY A 69 24.80 -0.29 -9.69
N LEU A 70 23.70 -0.82 -9.14
CA LEU A 70 22.65 -0.02 -8.53
C LEU A 70 23.07 0.55 -7.17
N GLY A 71 22.69 1.81 -6.94
CA GLY A 71 22.75 2.46 -5.63
C GLY A 71 21.38 2.50 -4.93
N LEU A 72 21.39 2.91 -3.66
CA LEU A 72 20.17 3.09 -2.86
C LEU A 72 19.15 4.03 -3.54
N ALA A 73 19.62 5.12 -4.17
CA ALA A 73 18.75 6.07 -4.84
C ALA A 73 18.00 5.44 -6.02
N ASP A 74 18.65 4.55 -6.78
CA ASP A 74 18.03 3.84 -7.90
C ASP A 74 16.89 2.93 -7.41
N LEU A 75 17.14 2.20 -6.32
CA LEU A 75 16.15 1.34 -5.68
C LEU A 75 14.94 2.16 -5.21
N LEU A 76 15.18 3.25 -4.46
CA LEU A 76 14.11 4.08 -3.92
C LEU A 76 13.30 4.79 -5.02
N HIS A 77 13.94 5.30 -6.08
CA HIS A 77 13.24 5.91 -7.22
C HIS A 77 12.42 4.90 -8.05
N ALA A 78 12.78 3.62 -7.99
CA ALA A 78 12.02 2.58 -8.65
C ALA A 78 10.75 2.22 -7.87
N ILE A 79 10.88 2.01 -6.55
CA ILE A 79 9.82 1.42 -5.72
C ILE A 79 8.94 2.44 -4.99
N CYS A 80 9.45 3.64 -4.68
CA CYS A 80 8.70 4.63 -3.92
C CYS A 80 7.97 5.65 -4.81
N PRO A 81 6.75 6.10 -4.43
CA PRO A 81 5.91 5.56 -3.35
C PRO A 81 5.26 4.22 -3.74
N GLY A 82 4.84 3.43 -2.74
CA GLY A 82 4.29 2.09 -2.98
C GLY A 82 3.02 2.11 -3.84
N GLY A 83 2.81 1.05 -4.62
CA GLY A 83 1.70 0.94 -5.55
C GLY A 83 0.33 0.99 -4.88
N SER A 84 0.19 0.31 -3.74
CA SER A 84 -1.08 0.20 -3.00
C SER A 84 -1.59 1.53 -2.40
N VAL A 85 -0.74 2.55 -2.32
CA VAL A 85 -1.10 3.88 -1.81
C VAL A 85 -1.11 4.96 -2.89
N THR A 86 -0.84 4.58 -4.14
CA THR A 86 -0.89 5.45 -5.32
C THR A 86 -2.03 5.01 -6.24
N GLY A 87 -1.78 3.98 -7.04
CA GLY A 87 -2.70 3.46 -8.05
C GLY A 87 -1.95 3.05 -9.32
N ALA A 88 -2.66 2.50 -10.30
CA ALA A 88 -2.10 2.08 -11.58
C ALA A 88 -2.84 2.77 -12.74
N PRO A 89 -2.13 3.43 -13.70
CA PRO A 89 -0.69 3.66 -13.75
C PRO A 89 -0.18 4.66 -12.69
N LYS A 90 0.96 4.36 -12.03
CA LYS A 90 1.44 5.09 -10.84
C LYS A 90 1.56 6.61 -11.02
N LEU A 91 2.26 7.07 -12.06
CA LEU A 91 2.48 8.51 -12.25
C LEU A 91 1.17 9.26 -12.51
N ALA A 92 0.30 8.71 -13.36
CA ALA A 92 -1.01 9.32 -13.63
C ALA A 92 -1.90 9.33 -12.38
N ALA A 93 -1.88 8.25 -11.59
CA ALA A 93 -2.59 8.21 -10.31
C ALA A 93 -2.07 9.28 -9.34
N CYS A 94 -0.75 9.46 -9.23
CA CYS A 94 -0.14 10.51 -8.43
C CYS A 94 -0.55 11.92 -8.88
N ASP A 95 -0.63 12.18 -10.19
CA ASP A 95 -1.07 13.48 -10.73
C ASP A 95 -2.52 13.79 -10.36
N VAL A 96 -3.41 12.79 -10.45
CA VAL A 96 -4.81 12.91 -10.03
C VAL A 96 -4.90 13.15 -8.52
N ILE A 97 -4.18 12.36 -7.72
CA ILE A 97 -4.09 12.53 -6.26
C ILE A 97 -3.66 13.95 -5.92
N ALA A 98 -2.59 14.46 -6.54
CA ALA A 98 -2.08 15.80 -6.29
C ALA A 98 -3.08 16.91 -6.66
N THR A 99 -3.97 16.65 -7.62
CA THR A 99 -5.03 17.58 -8.03
C THR A 99 -6.24 17.52 -7.10
N CYS A 100 -6.58 16.33 -6.60
CA CYS A 100 -7.77 16.10 -5.79
C CYS A 100 -7.57 16.34 -4.29
N GLU A 101 -6.39 16.03 -3.76
CA GLU A 101 -6.13 16.17 -2.32
C GLU A 101 -5.86 17.64 -1.95
N PRO A 102 -6.48 18.14 -0.87
CA PRO A 102 -6.35 19.55 -0.50
C PRO A 102 -4.99 19.91 0.08
N VAL A 103 -4.18 18.91 0.46
CA VAL A 103 -2.87 19.06 1.09
C VAL A 103 -1.94 17.93 0.65
N GLY A 104 -0.63 18.16 0.71
CA GLY A 104 0.35 17.09 0.56
C GLY A 104 0.25 16.05 1.68
N ARG A 105 0.62 14.80 1.38
CA ARG A 105 0.53 13.66 2.32
C ARG A 105 1.60 13.65 3.41
N GLY A 106 2.66 14.45 3.27
CA GLY A 106 3.73 14.55 4.27
C GLY A 106 4.34 13.17 4.57
N ALA A 107 4.30 12.77 5.85
CA ALA A 107 4.82 11.47 6.27
C ALA A 107 3.88 10.28 5.97
N ALA A 108 2.62 10.51 5.59
CA ALA A 108 1.68 9.43 5.30
C ALA A 108 1.85 8.89 3.87
N MET A 109 1.53 7.60 3.68
CA MET A 109 1.63 6.93 2.38
C MET A 109 3.03 7.00 1.75
N GLY A 110 4.05 7.27 2.58
CA GLY A 110 5.46 7.23 2.26
C GLY A 110 6.05 5.92 2.72
N ALA A 111 7.25 5.96 3.30
CA ALA A 111 7.92 4.78 3.83
C ALA A 111 8.72 5.10 5.09
N LEU A 112 8.79 4.15 6.02
CA LEU A 112 9.56 4.23 7.26
C LEU A 112 10.23 2.88 7.53
N GLY A 113 11.49 2.90 7.93
CA GLY A 113 12.20 1.68 8.32
C GLY A 113 13.71 1.87 8.43
N TRP A 114 14.47 0.83 8.12
CA TRP A 114 15.90 0.73 8.36
C TRP A 114 16.71 0.68 7.07
N ILE A 115 17.83 1.41 7.08
CA ILE A 115 18.83 1.38 6.03
C ILE A 115 20.18 1.10 6.67
N ALA A 116 20.82 0.04 6.24
CA ALA A 116 22.17 -0.36 6.64
C ALA A 116 22.94 -0.87 5.41
N PRO A 117 24.27 -1.00 5.48
CA PRO A 117 25.04 -1.58 4.39
C PRO A 117 24.49 -2.96 3.99
N GLY A 118 24.00 -3.08 2.75
CA GLY A 118 23.40 -4.32 2.21
C GLY A 118 22.01 -4.66 2.74
N HIS A 119 21.33 -3.77 3.46
CA HIS A 119 20.00 -4.02 4.01
C HIS A 119 19.11 -2.78 3.92
N LEU A 120 17.92 -2.97 3.35
CA LEU A 120 16.86 -1.99 3.26
C LEU A 120 15.55 -2.68 3.63
N ASP A 121 14.89 -2.21 4.68
CA ASP A 121 13.56 -2.69 5.08
C ASP A 121 12.68 -1.48 5.36
N LEU A 122 11.64 -1.30 4.55
CA LEU A 122 10.77 -0.14 4.59
C LEU A 122 9.31 -0.59 4.59
N GLY A 123 8.57 -0.15 5.61
CA GLY A 123 7.12 -0.30 5.67
C GLY A 123 6.41 0.96 5.18
N LEU A 124 5.28 0.81 4.50
CA LEU A 124 4.42 1.94 4.15
C LEU A 124 3.87 2.58 5.43
N THR A 125 3.89 3.90 5.49
CA THR A 125 3.34 4.68 6.61
C THR A 125 1.82 4.83 6.51
N ILE A 126 1.14 3.68 6.53
CA ILE A 126 -0.32 3.56 6.63
C ILE A 126 -0.71 3.27 8.07
N ARG A 127 -1.93 3.63 8.47
CA ARG A 127 -2.37 3.52 9.88
C ARG A 127 -1.36 4.14 10.86
N THR A 128 -0.74 5.24 10.43
CA THR A 128 0.30 5.98 11.15
C THR A 128 -0.21 7.38 11.46
N ALA A 129 0.20 7.95 12.59
CA ALA A 129 -0.04 9.35 12.93
C ALA A 129 1.27 10.14 12.84
N ALA A 130 1.25 11.31 12.20
CA ALA A 130 2.35 12.25 12.22
C ALA A 130 2.05 13.36 13.23
N ALA A 131 3.02 13.68 14.08
CA ALA A 131 2.87 14.70 15.11
C ALA A 131 3.76 15.92 14.79
N ASP A 132 3.21 17.11 14.99
CA ASP A 132 3.98 18.34 15.16
C ASP A 132 3.79 18.88 16.59
N ALA A 133 4.32 20.08 16.87
CA ALA A 133 4.28 20.67 18.22
C ALA A 133 2.84 20.91 18.75
N HIS A 134 1.84 20.99 17.87
CA HIS A 134 0.48 21.38 18.22
C HIS A 134 -0.59 20.40 17.72
N HIS A 135 -0.29 19.59 16.70
CA HIS A 135 -1.28 18.76 16.03
C HIS A 135 -0.81 17.31 15.85
N LEU A 136 -1.80 16.42 15.79
CA LEU A 136 -1.67 15.06 15.30
C LEU A 136 -2.44 14.95 13.99
N HIS A 137 -1.77 14.47 12.96
CA HIS A 137 -2.30 14.28 11.62
C HIS A 137 -2.41 12.80 11.31
N THR A 138 -3.56 12.38 10.79
CA THR A 138 -3.83 11.00 10.37
C THR A 138 -4.44 11.00 8.98
N TRP A 139 -3.99 10.09 8.13
CA TRP A 139 -4.53 9.90 6.78
C TRP A 139 -5.09 8.50 6.64
N ALA A 140 -6.16 8.38 5.87
CA ALA A 140 -6.70 7.12 5.42
C ALA A 140 -7.37 7.32 4.06
N GLY A 141 -7.38 6.26 3.26
CA GLY A 141 -7.97 6.25 1.93
C GLY A 141 -8.25 4.83 1.46
N GLY A 142 -8.74 4.74 0.23
CA GLY A 142 -9.03 3.50 -0.48
C GLY A 142 -8.59 3.61 -1.93
N GLY A 143 -8.43 2.46 -2.58
CA GLY A 143 -8.25 2.41 -4.02
C GLY A 143 -9.60 2.67 -4.69
N ILE A 144 -9.64 3.61 -5.62
CA ILE A 144 -10.86 3.92 -6.39
C ILE A 144 -10.78 3.18 -7.72
N THR A 145 -11.80 2.38 -8.02
CA THR A 145 -11.97 1.73 -9.31
C THR A 145 -13.21 2.26 -10.03
N TRP A 146 -13.43 1.82 -11.27
CA TRP A 146 -14.57 2.27 -12.07
C TRP A 146 -15.92 1.98 -11.41
N ASP A 147 -16.03 0.86 -10.68
CA ASP A 147 -17.26 0.42 -10.00
C ASP A 147 -17.31 0.83 -8.52
N SER A 148 -16.41 1.72 -8.07
CA SER A 148 -16.41 2.22 -6.70
C SER A 148 -17.64 3.08 -6.41
N ASP A 149 -18.28 2.83 -5.28
CA ASP A 149 -19.36 3.66 -4.74
C ASP A 149 -18.78 4.74 -3.81
N PRO A 150 -18.97 6.04 -4.09
CA PRO A 150 -18.32 7.12 -3.33
C PRO A 150 -18.56 7.06 -1.81
N ASP A 151 -19.79 6.78 -1.40
CA ASP A 151 -20.17 6.76 0.03
C ASP A 151 -19.52 5.56 0.74
N ALA A 152 -19.48 4.40 0.08
CA ALA A 152 -18.79 3.22 0.58
C ALA A 152 -17.28 3.45 0.75
N GLU A 153 -16.62 4.12 -0.20
CA GLU A 153 -15.18 4.39 -0.13
C GLU A 153 -14.84 5.38 1.00
N VAL A 154 -15.68 6.39 1.23
CA VAL A 154 -15.55 7.30 2.38
C VAL A 154 -15.73 6.54 3.70
N ALA A 155 -16.73 5.66 3.78
CA ALA A 155 -16.96 4.82 4.96
C ALA A 155 -15.77 3.88 5.23
N GLU A 156 -15.18 3.31 4.18
CA GLU A 156 -13.99 2.46 4.28
C GLU A 156 -12.77 3.24 4.79
N ALA A 157 -12.50 4.43 4.24
CA ALA A 157 -11.42 5.29 4.69
C ALA A 157 -11.59 5.66 6.18
N ALA A 158 -12.81 6.01 6.60
CA ALA A 158 -13.13 6.28 8.00
C ALA A 158 -12.89 5.06 8.90
N ALA A 159 -13.29 3.86 8.45
CA ALA A 159 -13.05 2.61 9.17
C ALA A 159 -11.54 2.30 9.31
N LYS A 160 -10.73 2.57 8.28
CA LYS A 160 -9.26 2.40 8.34
C LYS A 160 -8.59 3.38 9.30
N ALA A 161 -9.08 4.61 9.41
CA ALA A 161 -8.57 5.61 10.35
C ALA A 161 -9.00 5.35 11.80
N HIS A 162 -10.14 4.69 12.01
CA HIS A 162 -10.77 4.56 13.32
C HIS A 162 -9.86 3.95 14.40
N PRO A 163 -9.14 2.84 14.20
CA PRO A 163 -8.28 2.26 15.24
C PRO A 163 -7.21 3.23 15.75
N VAL A 164 -6.58 3.98 14.85
CA VAL A 164 -5.57 4.99 15.21
C VAL A 164 -6.22 6.13 15.99
N ARG A 165 -7.37 6.63 15.52
CA ARG A 165 -8.10 7.70 16.21
C ARG A 165 -8.60 7.28 17.59
N ALA A 166 -9.11 6.06 17.75
CA ALA A 166 -9.56 5.54 19.04
C ALA A 166 -8.37 5.47 20.04
N ALA A 167 -7.25 4.89 19.61
CA ALA A 167 -6.04 4.79 20.43
C ALA A 167 -5.51 6.16 20.89
N LEU A 168 -5.60 7.19 20.03
CA LEU A 168 -5.12 8.53 20.36
C LEU A 168 -6.10 9.34 21.24
N THR A 169 -7.39 9.00 21.24
CA THR A 169 -8.42 9.77 21.94
C THR A 169 -8.84 9.17 23.28
N ASN A 170 -8.23 8.04 23.70
CA ASN A 170 -8.55 7.34 24.95
C ASN A 170 -10.06 7.06 25.10
N ARG A 171 -10.73 6.78 23.98
CA ARG A 171 -12.15 6.40 23.90
C ARG A 171 -12.29 5.03 23.27
#